data_AF-A0A811PDX4-F1
#
_entry.id   AF-A0A811PDX4-F1
#
_cell.length_a   1.000
_cell.length_b   1.000
_cell.length_c   1.000
_cell.angle_alpha   90.00
_cell.angle_beta   90.00
_cell.angle_gamma   90.00
#
_symmetry.space_group_name_H-M   'P 1'
#
loop_
_entity.id
_entity.type
_entity.pdbx_description
1 polymer ?
#
loop_
_entity_poly.entity_id
_entity_poly.type
_entity_poly.pdbx_seq_one_letter_code
_entity_poly.pdbx_strand_id
1 'polypeptide(L)' 'MAASMMSHRCHMLLLCAVLLAGAVRGHPWGGLFPQFYDHSCPKAKEIVRSVVAQAVARETRMAASLVRLHFHDCFVKL' A
#
# COMPACT_ATOMS: atom_id res chain seq x y z
N MET A 1 23.77 -39.66 -23.46
CA MET A 1 24.37 -38.61 -22.60
C MET A 1 23.76 -37.22 -22.83
N ALA A 2 23.36 -36.85 -24.05
CA ALA A 2 22.73 -35.55 -24.35
C ALA A 2 21.29 -35.36 -23.78
N ALA A 3 20.50 -36.44 -23.71
CA ALA A 3 19.10 -36.38 -23.26
C ALA A 3 18.94 -36.03 -21.77
N SER A 4 19.84 -36.54 -20.92
CA SER A 4 19.86 -36.25 -19.48
C SER A 4 20.30 -34.80 -19.20
N MET A 5 21.29 -34.27 -19.94
CA MET A 5 21.69 -32.85 -19.86
C MET A 5 20.53 -31.90 -20.21
N MET A 6 19.67 -32.28 -21.15
CA MET A 6 18.52 -31.46 -21.59
C MET A 6 17.42 -31.38 -20.52
N SER A 7 17.18 -32.50 -19.83
CA SER A 7 16.25 -32.58 -18.69
C SER A 7 16.70 -31.71 -17.51
N HIS A 8 18.00 -31.75 -17.16
CA HIS A 8 18.54 -30.90 -16.10
C HIS A 8 18.47 -29.40 -16.44
N ARG A 9 18.72 -29.03 -17.71
CA ARG A 9 18.61 -27.64 -18.18
C ARG A 9 17.17 -27.13 -18.09
N CYS A 10 16.17 -27.93 -18.46
CA CYS A 10 14.76 -27.59 -18.29
C CYS A 10 14.36 -27.44 -16.82
N HIS A 11 14.80 -28.35 -15.94
CA HIS A 11 14.53 -28.25 -14.51
C HIS A 11 15.14 -26.98 -13.89
N MET A 12 16.38 -26.64 -14.26
CA MET A 12 17.06 -25.44 -13.78
C MET A 12 16.33 -24.16 -14.24
N LEU A 13 15.89 -24.12 -15.51
CA LEU A 13 15.11 -23.01 -16.05
C LEU A 13 13.74 -22.86 -15.37
N LEU A 14 13.05 -23.98 -15.10
CA LEU A 14 11.76 -23.98 -14.39
C LEU A 14 11.90 -23.52 -12.93
N LEU A 15 12.93 -23.99 -12.22
CA LEU A 15 13.24 -23.54 -10.85
C LEU A 15 13.55 -22.04 -10.81
N CYS A 16 14.34 -21.55 -11.76
CA CYS A 16 14.68 -20.13 -11.86
C CYS A 16 13.44 -19.27 -12.11
N ALA A 17 12.53 -19.71 -12.99
CA ALA A 17 11.28 -19.00 -13.27
C ALA A 17 10.33 -18.95 -12.05
N VAL A 18 10.23 -20.04 -11.28
CA VAL A 18 9.43 -20.08 -10.04
C VAL A 18 10.01 -19.15 -8.97
N LEU A 19 11.33 -19.10 -8.82
CA LEU A 19 12.01 -18.21 -7.86
C LEU A 19 11.84 -16.73 -8.24
N LEU A 20 11.92 -16.40 -9.54
CA LEU A 20 11.70 -15.03 -10.04
C LEU A 20 10.24 -14.58 -9.90
N ALA A 21 9.27 -15.47 -10.08
CA ALA A 21 7.85 -15.16 -9.89
C ALA A 21 7.49 -14.87 -8.41
N GLY A 22 8.24 -15.41 -7.45
CA GLY A 22 8.06 -15.14 -6.02
C GLY A 22 8.65 -13.81 -5.54
N ALA A 23 9.50 -13.16 -6.34
CA ALA A 23 10.29 -12.00 -5.91
C ALA A 23 9.57 -10.65 -6.06
N VAL A 24 8.42 -10.58 -6.75
CA VAL A 24 7.68 -9.32 -6.91
C VAL A 24 6.52 -9.25 -5.92
N ARG A 25 6.86 -9.09 -4.63
CA ARG A 25 5.89 -8.76 -3.57
C ARG A 25 5.97 -7.28 -3.15
N GLY A 26 6.41 -6.41 -4.06
CA GLY A 26 6.45 -4.97 -3.82
C GLY A 26 5.19 -4.31 -4.35
N HIS A 27 4.33 -3.79 -3.47
CA HIS A 27 3.29 -2.86 -3.90
C HIS A 27 4.00 -1.61 -4.45
N PRO A 28 3.63 -1.08 -5.64
CA PRO A 28 4.29 0.09 -6.24
C PRO A 28 4.34 1.34 -5.35
N TRP A 29 3.55 1.32 -4.27
CA TRP A 29 3.27 2.41 -3.34
C TRP A 29 3.87 2.18 -1.95
N GLY A 30 4.89 1.32 -1.79
CA GLY A 30 5.53 1.11 -0.48
C GLY A 30 4.60 0.55 0.60
N GLY A 31 3.62 -0.28 0.20
CA GLY A 31 2.65 -0.90 1.11
C GLY A 31 1.35 -0.10 1.30
N LEU A 32 1.21 1.08 0.68
CA LEU A 32 -0.04 1.84 0.67
C LEU A 32 -0.99 1.33 -0.41
N PHE A 33 -2.28 1.21 -0.07
CA PHE A 33 -3.35 0.94 -1.02
C PHE A 33 -4.70 1.41 -0.46
N PRO A 34 -5.70 1.76 -1.30
CA PRO A 34 -6.94 2.39 -0.82
C PRO A 34 -7.77 1.55 0.15
N GLN A 35 -7.71 0.22 0.02
CA GLN A 35 -8.49 -0.77 0.79
C GLN A 35 -7.78 -1.24 2.07
N PHE A 36 -6.73 -0.54 2.52
CA PHE A 36 -5.87 -1.00 3.63
C PHE A 36 -6.66 -1.36 4.91
N TYR A 37 -7.73 -0.63 5.20
CA TYR A 37 -8.54 -0.81 6.40
C TYR A 37 -9.81 -1.66 6.20
N ASP A 38 -10.07 -2.19 5.01
CA ASP A 38 -11.36 -2.83 4.70
C ASP A 38 -11.65 -4.05 5.60
N HIS A 39 -10.62 -4.76 6.04
CA HIS A 39 -10.77 -5.92 6.93
C HIS A 39 -10.59 -5.60 8.41
N SER A 40 -9.64 -4.73 8.76
CA SER A 40 -9.30 -4.42 10.15
C SER A 40 -10.22 -3.38 10.77
N CYS A 41 -10.67 -2.40 9.98
CA CYS A 41 -11.59 -1.35 10.40
C CYS A 41 -12.41 -0.85 9.19
N PRO A 42 -13.44 -1.60 8.75
CA PRO A 42 -14.21 -1.29 7.54
C PRO A 42 -14.90 0.09 7.58
N LYS A 43 -15.16 0.61 8.78
CA LYS A 43 -15.81 1.91 8.99
C LYS A 43 -14.84 3.08 9.14
N ALA A 44 -13.52 2.87 9.03
CA ALA A 44 -12.52 3.90 9.29
C ALA A 44 -12.78 5.20 8.48
N LYS A 45 -13.02 5.06 7.18
CA LYS A 45 -13.29 6.20 6.28
C LYS A 45 -14.58 6.95 6.65
N GLU A 46 -15.63 6.22 7.03
CA GLU A 46 -16.92 6.79 7.43
C GLU A 46 -16.78 7.55 8.76
N ILE A 47 -16.13 6.94 9.76
CA ILE A 47 -15.90 7.54 11.08
C ILE A 47 -15.13 8.85 10.93
N VAL A 48 -13.99 8.83 10.22
CA VAL A 48 -13.16 10.03 10.01
C VAL A 48 -13.97 11.11 9.28
N ARG A 49 -14.74 10.76 8.24
CA ARG A 49 -15.58 11.71 7.52
C ARG A 49 -16.63 12.36 8.43
N SER A 50 -17.31 11.57 9.25
CA SER A 50 -18.34 12.05 10.18
C SER A 50 -17.77 13.05 11.19
N VAL A 51 -16.64 12.70 11.83
CA VAL A 51 -15.99 13.56 12.83
C VAL A 51 -15.47 14.86 12.18
N VAL A 52 -14.81 14.77 11.02
CA VAL A 52 -14.32 15.95 10.30
C VAL A 52 -15.48 16.84 9.87
N ALA A 53 -16.58 16.27 9.37
CA ALA A 53 -17.76 17.05 8.99
C ALA A 53 -18.36 17.80 10.18
N GLN A 54 -18.47 17.17 11.36
CA GLN A 54 -18.93 17.83 12.58
C GLN A 54 -17.98 18.95 13.01
N ALA A 55 -16.67 18.72 12.96
CA ALA A 55 -15.67 19.73 13.32
C ALA A 55 -15.74 20.95 12.38
N VAL A 56 -15.89 20.74 11.08
CA VAL A 56 -16.04 21.81 10.08
C VAL A 56 -17.36 22.55 10.22
N ALA A 57 -18.45 21.83 10.53
CA ALA A 57 -19.75 22.45 10.79
C ALA A 57 -19.72 23.36 12.03
N ARG A 58 -18.94 22.98 13.05
CA ARG A 58 -18.72 23.79 14.25
C ARG A 58 -17.83 25.00 13.99
N GLU A 59 -16.77 24.82 13.21
CA GLU A 59 -15.83 25.89 12.85
C GLU A 59 -15.28 25.64 11.44
N THR A 60 -15.68 26.49 10.48
CA THR A 60 -15.39 26.29 9.06
C THR A 60 -13.88 26.32 8.76
N ARG A 61 -13.09 27.09 9.53
CA ARG A 61 -11.63 27.14 9.41
C ARG A 61 -10.98 25.78 9.65
N MET A 62 -11.66 24.83 10.32
CA MET A 62 -11.08 23.52 10.61
C MET A 62 -10.71 22.72 9.38
N ALA A 63 -11.41 22.90 8.27
CA ALA A 63 -11.05 22.25 7.00
C ALA A 63 -9.63 22.64 6.57
N ALA A 64 -9.32 23.94 6.57
CA ALA A 64 -8.01 24.46 6.20
C ALA A 64 -6.91 24.08 7.21
N SER A 65 -7.23 24.10 8.50
CA SER A 65 -6.28 23.73 9.56
C SER A 65 -5.86 22.27 9.49
N LEU A 66 -6.78 21.33 9.26
CA LEU A 66 -6.47 19.90 9.14
C LEU A 66 -5.59 19.59 7.93
N VAL A 67 -5.89 20.22 6.79
CA VAL A 67 -5.07 20.08 5.57
C VAL A 67 -3.67 20.64 5.82
N ARG A 68 -3.56 21.84 6.42
CA ARG A 68 -2.26 22.44 6.78
C ARG A 68 -1.45 21.55 7.71
N LEU A 69 -2.10 20.91 8.69
CA LEU A 69 -1.44 19.98 9.61
C LEU A 69 -0.87 18.77 8.86
N HIS A 70 -1.64 18.16 7.96
CA HIS A 70 -1.15 17.04 7.15
C HIS A 70 0.07 17.42 6.31
N PHE A 71 0.05 18.61 5.68
CA PHE A 71 1.21 19.13 4.96
C PHE A 71 2.41 19.37 5.88
N HIS A 72 2.19 19.94 7.07
CA HIS A 72 3.25 20.19 8.03
C HIS A 72 3.95 18.89 8.47
N ASP A 73 3.18 17.84 8.80
CA ASP A 73 3.72 16.53 9.19
C ASP A 73 4.45 15.82 8.04
N CYS A 74 3.99 16.00 6.81
CA CYS A 74 4.59 15.33 5.66
C CYS A 74 5.88 16.01 5.18
N PHE A 75 5.95 17.34 5.25
CA PHE A 75 7.04 18.13 4.69
C PHE A 75 8.12 18.50 5.72
N VAL A 76 7.81 18.50 7.01
CA VAL A 76 8.83 18.69 8.07
C VAL A 76 9.38 17.32 8.46
N LYS A 77 10.25 16.78 7.61
CA LYS A 77 11.11 15.63 7.95
C LYS A 77 12.56 16.12 7.94
N LEU A 78 13.13 16.35 9.12
CA LEU A 78 14.57 16.52 9.30
C LEU A 78 15.29 15.19 9.05
#